data_AF-A0AA95K2D6-F1
#
_entry.id   AF-A0AA95K2D6-F1
#
_cell.length_a   1.000
_cell.length_b   1.000
_cell.length_c   1.000
_cell.angle_alpha   90.00
_cell.angle_beta   90.00
_cell.angle_gamma   90.00
#
_symmetry.space_group_name_H-M   'P 1'
#
loop_
_entity.id
_entity.type
_entity.pdbx_description
1 polymer ?
#
loop_
_entity_poly.entity_id
_entity_poly.type
_entity_poly.pdbx_seq_one_letter_code
_entity_poly.pdbx_strand_id
1 'polypeptide(L)'
;MHTQANLSFDSHNAMARVAMFCGIPLFPLIFLVIGAAVGLFSGVYFFGWWGLGFSFPFLGGICGMRMLCSRDDKAIRRYFFHRKRQRLNKAYGRHLVITPRTLQWREKYVRRLVKKNLLAGAS
;
A
#
# COMPACT_ATOMS: atom_id res chain seq x y z
N MET A 1 30.66 19.36 -28.60
CA MET A 1 29.22 19.24 -28.34
C MET A 1 28.97 17.85 -27.75
N HIS A 2 28.84 17.75 -26.43
CA HIS A 2 28.61 16.47 -25.75
C HIS A 2 27.11 16.19 -25.68
N THR A 3 26.64 15.20 -26.45
CA THR A 3 25.29 14.65 -26.37
C THR A 3 25.13 13.95 -25.02
N GLN A 4 24.45 14.61 -24.08
CA GLN A 4 24.00 14.04 -22.82
C GLN A 4 22.99 12.93 -23.13
N ALA A 5 23.47 11.68 -23.21
CA ALA A 5 22.60 10.52 -23.19
C ALA A 5 21.87 10.52 -21.84
N ASN A 6 20.60 10.93 -21.84
CA ASN A 6 19.70 10.81 -20.71
C ASN A 6 19.61 9.34 -20.33
N LEU A 7 20.43 8.91 -19.36
CA LEU A 7 20.28 7.63 -18.68
C LEU A 7 19.01 7.72 -17.82
N SER A 8 17.85 7.58 -18.48
CA SER A 8 16.58 7.35 -17.83
C SER A 8 16.66 5.97 -17.20
N PHE A 9 17.06 5.92 -15.93
CA PHE A 9 16.82 4.73 -15.13
C PHE A 9 15.30 4.64 -14.99
N ASP A 10 14.70 3.68 -15.69
CA ASP A 10 13.36 3.20 -15.40
C ASP A 10 13.38 2.67 -13.96
N SER A 11 13.24 3.58 -12.99
CA SER A 11 13.03 3.21 -11.61
C SER A 11 11.83 2.28 -11.64
N HIS A 12 12.01 1.06 -11.13
CA HIS A 12 11.02 -0.01 -11.12
C HIS A 12 9.81 0.41 -10.25
N ASN A 13 9.03 1.37 -10.76
CA ASN A 13 7.97 2.09 -10.06
C ASN A 13 6.61 1.45 -10.36
N ALA A 14 6.55 0.53 -11.33
CA ALA A 14 5.39 -0.27 -11.64
C ALA A 14 5.06 -1.29 -10.53
N MET A 15 6.08 -1.88 -9.89
CA MET A 15 5.89 -2.88 -8.82
C MET A 15 5.51 -2.27 -7.45
N ALA A 16 5.62 -0.93 -7.32
CA ALA A 16 5.26 -0.21 -6.09
C ALA A 16 3.79 0.25 -6.06
N ARG A 17 3.09 0.20 -7.21
CA ARG A 17 1.69 0.59 -7.35
C ARG A 17 0.84 -0.64 -6.97
N VAL A 18 0.13 -0.54 -5.85
CA VAL A 18 -0.83 -1.59 -5.46
C VAL A 18 -1.87 -1.69 -6.57
N ALA A 19 -2.25 -2.91 -6.96
CA ALA A 19 -3.33 -3.11 -7.91
C ALA A 19 -4.61 -2.46 -7.34
N MET A 20 -5.15 -1.48 -8.06
CA MET A 20 -6.39 -0.79 -7.72
C MET A 20 -7.42 -1.07 -8.80
N PHE A 21 -8.64 -1.36 -8.39
CA PHE A 21 -9.77 -1.50 -9.28
C PHE A 21 -10.78 -0.40 -8.95
N CYS A 22 -11.01 0.50 -9.91
CA CYS A 22 -11.94 1.63 -9.75
C CYS A 22 -11.64 2.47 -8.48
N GLY A 23 -10.35 2.80 -8.25
CA GLY A 23 -9.88 3.58 -7.10
C GLY A 23 -9.83 2.82 -5.77
N ILE A 24 -10.37 1.60 -5.69
CA ILE A 24 -10.31 0.78 -4.48
C ILE A 24 -9.13 -0.19 -4.58
N PRO A 25 -8.29 -0.32 -3.53
CA PRO A 25 -7.25 -1.33 -3.51
C PRO A 25 -7.85 -2.74 -3.65
N LEU A 26 -7.23 -3.60 -4.45
CA LEU A 26 -7.80 -4.90 -4.83
C LEU A 26 -8.06 -5.81 -3.61
N PHE A 27 -7.13 -5.87 -2.66
CA PHE A 27 -7.23 -6.72 -1.48
C PHE A 27 -8.48 -6.46 -0.61
N PRO A 28 -8.75 -5.23 -0.14
CA PRO A 28 -9.96 -4.97 0.62
C PRO A 28 -11.24 -5.11 -0.22
N LEU A 29 -11.21 -4.82 -1.53
CA LEU A 29 -12.33 -5.07 -2.41
C LEU A 29 -12.66 -6.57 -2.47
N ILE A 30 -11.66 -7.43 -2.69
CA ILE A 30 -11.82 -8.89 -2.69
C ILE A 30 -12.37 -9.37 -1.35
N PHE A 31 -11.83 -8.88 -0.23
CA PHE A 31 -12.30 -9.25 1.10
C PHE A 31 -13.78 -8.88 1.31
N LEU A 32 -14.20 -7.68 0.90
CA LEU A 32 -15.58 -7.24 1.02
C LEU A 32 -16.52 -8.03 0.11
N VAL A 33 -16.11 -8.34 -1.13
CA VAL A 33 -16.91 -9.12 -2.07
C VAL A 33 -17.09 -10.57 -1.58
N ILE A 34 -16.01 -11.22 -1.16
CA ILE A 34 -16.07 -12.57 -0.59
C ILE A 34 -16.91 -12.55 0.69
N GLY A 35 -16.71 -11.58 1.57
CA GLY A 35 -17.50 -11.42 2.80
C GLY A 35 -18.99 -11.22 2.52
N ALA A 36 -19.34 -10.41 1.52
CA ALA A 36 -20.72 -10.24 1.07
C ALA A 36 -21.31 -11.56 0.56
N ALA A 37 -20.58 -12.28 -0.31
CA ALA A 37 -21.05 -13.56 -0.85
C ALA A 37 -21.25 -14.60 0.26
N VAL A 38 -20.24 -14.80 1.10
CA VAL A 38 -20.30 -15.75 2.23
C VAL A 38 -21.41 -15.35 3.19
N GLY A 39 -21.54 -14.07 3.54
CA GLY A 39 -22.60 -13.55 4.39
C GLY A 39 -24.00 -13.76 3.79
N LEU A 40 -24.14 -13.62 2.47
CA LEU A 40 -25.39 -13.88 1.76
C LEU A 40 -25.77 -15.36 1.83
N PHE A 41 -24.86 -16.24 1.41
CA PHE A 41 -25.14 -17.67 1.37
C PHE A 41 -25.35 -18.26 2.77
N SER A 42 -24.47 -17.94 3.72
CA SER A 42 -24.62 -18.41 5.10
C SER A 42 -25.85 -17.80 5.78
N GLY A 43 -26.09 -16.50 5.60
CA GLY A 43 -27.26 -15.83 6.16
C GLY A 43 -28.56 -16.47 5.64
N VAL A 44 -28.69 -16.64 4.33
CA VAL A 44 -29.89 -17.24 3.74
C VAL A 44 -30.04 -18.70 4.15
N TYR A 45 -28.94 -19.45 4.24
CA TYR A 45 -28.96 -20.85 4.67
C TYR A 45 -29.49 -21.03 6.11
N PHE A 46 -29.05 -20.19 7.05
CA PHE A 46 -29.44 -20.31 8.47
C PHE A 46 -30.73 -19.57 8.83
N PHE A 47 -31.01 -18.43 8.20
CA PHE A 47 -32.08 -17.50 8.59
C PHE A 47 -33.10 -17.22 7.49
N GLY A 48 -32.99 -17.89 6.33
CA GLY A 48 -33.89 -17.70 5.19
C GLY A 48 -33.84 -16.27 4.65
N TRP A 49 -35.00 -15.67 4.40
CA TRP A 49 -35.09 -14.30 3.84
C TRP A 49 -34.50 -13.21 4.75
N TRP A 50 -34.54 -13.40 6.08
CA TRP A 50 -33.89 -12.49 7.03
C TRP A 50 -32.35 -12.52 6.92
N GLY A 51 -31.82 -13.60 6.36
CA GLY A 51 -30.41 -13.80 6.06
C GLY A 51 -29.79 -12.78 5.10
N LEU A 52 -30.60 -12.13 4.25
CA LEU A 52 -30.14 -11.10 3.32
C LEU A 52 -29.48 -9.91 4.04
N GLY A 53 -29.91 -9.62 5.27
CA GLY A 53 -29.35 -8.56 6.11
C GLY A 53 -27.86 -8.74 6.44
N PHE A 54 -27.35 -9.98 6.46
CA PHE A 54 -25.94 -10.26 6.76
C PHE A 54 -24.98 -9.75 5.68
N SER A 55 -25.47 -9.54 4.45
CA SER A 55 -24.67 -8.99 3.35
C SER A 55 -24.58 -7.47 3.37
N PHE A 56 -25.55 -6.82 4.00
CA PHE A 56 -25.68 -5.36 4.06
C PHE A 56 -24.46 -4.62 4.61
N PRO A 57 -23.81 -5.06 5.73
CA PRO A 57 -22.60 -4.39 6.21
C PRO A 57 -21.44 -4.45 5.20
N PHE A 58 -21.33 -5.52 4.42
CA PHE A 58 -20.28 -5.64 3.40
C PHE A 58 -20.54 -4.74 2.21
N LEU A 59 -21.79 -4.65 1.74
CA LEU A 59 -22.22 -3.69 0.71
C LEU A 59 -21.98 -2.24 1.15
N GLY A 60 -22.31 -1.92 2.40
CA GLY A 60 -22.01 -0.62 3.02
C GLY A 60 -20.50 -0.34 3.05
N GLY A 61 -19.68 -1.35 3.38
CA GLY A 61 -18.22 -1.26 3.36
C GLY A 61 -17.66 -0.95 1.97
N ILE A 62 -18.21 -1.53 0.90
CA ILE A 62 -17.81 -1.26 -0.49
C ILE A 62 -18.14 0.20 -0.85
N CYS A 63 -19.33 0.67 -0.50
CA CYS A 63 -19.76 2.04 -0.75
C CYS A 63 -18.89 3.05 0.02
N GLY A 64 -18.64 2.80 1.30
CA GLY A 64 -17.78 3.63 2.14
C GLY A 64 -16.34 3.68 1.64
N MET A 65 -15.77 2.53 1.22
CA MET A 65 -14.45 2.51 0.61
C MET A 65 -14.39 3.30 -0.70
N ARG A 66 -15.42 3.25 -1.55
CA ARG A 66 -15.49 4.10 -2.74
C ARG A 66 -15.45 5.58 -2.40
N MET A 67 -16.21 6.02 -1.40
CA MET A 67 -16.20 7.42 -0.96
C MET A 67 -14.84 7.86 -0.40
N LEU A 68 -14.18 7.01 0.40
CA LEU A 68 -12.87 7.30 0.96
C LEU A 68 -11.77 7.36 -0.10
N CYS A 69 -11.75 6.37 -1.01
CA CYS A 69 -10.80 6.30 -2.11
C CYS A 69 -10.98 7.42 -3.13
N SER A 70 -12.21 7.87 -3.37
CA SER A 70 -12.46 9.03 -4.24
C SER A 70 -11.87 10.33 -3.69
N ARG A 71 -11.64 10.43 -2.38
CA ARG A 71 -11.07 11.62 -1.73
C ARG A 71 -9.56 11.55 -1.56
N ASP A 72 -9.01 10.37 -1.28
CA ASP A 72 -7.56 10.16 -1.16
C ASP A 72 -7.18 8.70 -1.46
N ASP A 73 -6.78 8.48 -2.71
CA ASP A 73 -6.29 7.20 -3.24
C ASP A 73 -5.09 6.63 -2.44
N LYS A 74 -4.36 7.48 -1.70
CA LYS A 74 -3.19 7.11 -0.89
C LYS A 74 -3.50 6.96 0.60
N ALA A 75 -4.68 7.32 1.09
CA ALA A 75 -5.03 7.26 2.52
C ALA A 75 -4.93 5.84 3.07
N ILE A 76 -5.45 4.86 2.34
CA ILE A 76 -5.42 3.44 2.74
C ILE A 76 -3.97 2.94 2.86
N ARG A 77 -3.09 3.36 1.95
CA ARG A 77 -1.66 3.03 1.99
C ARG A 77 -1.03 3.58 3.28
N ARG A 78 -1.31 4.84 3.62
CA ARG A 78 -0.80 5.48 4.84
C ARG A 78 -1.28 4.75 6.09
N TYR A 79 -2.55 4.32 6.10
CA TYR A 79 -3.14 3.52 7.18
C TYR A 79 -2.44 2.15 7.35
N PHE A 80 -2.25 1.39 6.27
CA PHE A 80 -1.55 0.10 6.34
C PHE A 80 -0.10 0.23 6.80
N PHE A 81 0.63 1.23 6.29
CA PHE A 81 1.99 1.51 6.75
C PHE A 81 2.01 1.87 8.24
N HIS A 82 1.06 2.69 8.69
CA HIS A 82 0.96 3.08 10.09
C HIS A 82 0.64 1.87 10.99
N ARG A 83 -0.29 1.01 10.58
CA ARG A 83 -0.67 -0.20 11.31
C ARG A 83 0.46 -1.23 11.35
N LYS A 84 1.15 -1.44 10.22
CA LYS A 84 2.34 -2.30 10.14
C LYS A 84 3.44 -1.77 11.05
N ARG A 85 3.69 -0.46 11.05
CA ARG A 85 4.65 0.19 11.95
C ARG A 85 4.29 0.02 13.41
N GLN A 86 3.03 0.18 13.79
CA GLN A 86 2.58 -0.05 15.18
C GLN A 86 2.76 -1.51 15.61
N ARG A 87 2.43 -2.48 14.75
CA ARG A 87 2.62 -3.91 15.04
C ARG A 87 4.11 -4.24 15.23
N LEU A 88 4.96 -3.74 14.33
CA LEU A 88 6.41 -3.93 14.42
C LEU A 88 7.02 -3.25 15.65
N ASN A 89 6.55 -2.05 16.01
CA ASN A 89 6.94 -1.38 17.25
C ASN A 89 6.51 -2.16 18.50
N LYS A 90 5.38 -2.87 18.46
CA LYS A 90 4.91 -3.71 19.58
C LYS A 90 5.72 -5.00 19.69
N ALA A 91 6.14 -5.60 18.57
CA ALA A 91 6.89 -6.85 18.55
C ALA A 91 8.39 -6.68 18.85
N TYR A 92 9.02 -5.61 18.35
CA TYR A 92 10.47 -5.41 18.39
C TYR A 92 10.88 -4.15 19.17
N GLY A 93 9.94 -3.46 19.81
CA GLY A 93 10.18 -2.24 20.57
C GLY A 93 10.22 -0.96 19.72
N ARG A 94 10.26 0.19 20.40
CA ARG A 94 10.09 1.57 19.90
C ARG A 94 11.25 2.09 19.02
N HIS A 95 11.94 1.20 18.31
CA HIS A 95 13.22 1.47 17.67
C HIS A 95 13.35 1.07 16.19
N LEU A 96 12.25 0.61 15.56
CA LEU A 96 12.18 0.46 14.09
C LEU A 96 11.81 1.78 13.42
N VAL A 97 12.79 2.68 13.38
CA VAL A 97 12.77 3.78 12.41
C VAL A 97 13.22 3.16 11.09
N ILE A 98 12.38 3.25 10.05
CA ILE A 98 12.69 2.73 8.71
C ILE A 98 13.88 3.49 8.08
N THR A 99 14.36 4.55 8.74
CA THR A 99 15.63 5.21 8.45
C THR A 99 16.77 4.63 9.30
N PRO A 100 17.94 4.36 8.70
CA PRO A 100 19.12 3.96 9.47
C PRO A 100 19.48 5.07 10.46
N ARG A 101 19.43 4.77 11.76
CA ARG A 101 19.76 5.71 12.85
C ARG A 101 21.26 6.01 12.92
N THR A 102 22.08 5.18 12.31
CA THR A 102 23.54 5.28 12.28
C THR A 102 23.98 6.23 11.16
N LEU A 103 24.50 7.39 11.56
CA LEU A 103 25.04 8.42 10.65
C LEU A 103 26.01 7.83 9.62
N GLN A 104 26.81 6.85 10.04
CA GLN A 104 27.79 6.13 9.24
C GLN A 104 27.19 5.44 7.99
N TRP A 105 25.96 4.92 8.08
CA TRP A 105 25.29 4.26 6.95
C TRP A 105 24.76 5.26 5.94
N ARG A 106 24.28 6.43 6.41
CA ARG A 106 23.88 7.54 5.54
C ARG A 106 25.07 8.04 4.73
N GLU A 107 26.22 8.23 5.39
CA GLU A 107 27.44 8.65 4.72
C GLU A 107 27.96 7.62 3.72
N LYS A 108 27.95 6.32 4.07
CA LYS A 108 28.34 5.26 3.12
C LYS A 108 27.43 5.23 1.89
N TYR A 109 26.11 5.42 2.07
CA TYR A 109 25.17 5.44 0.96
C TYR A 109 25.37 6.68 0.07
N VAL A 110 25.53 7.86 0.65
CA VAL A 110 25.83 9.10 -0.08
C VAL A 110 27.14 8.98 -0.85
N ARG A 111 28.21 8.47 -0.22
CA ARG A 111 29.51 8.23 -0.89
C ARG A 111 29.38 7.27 -2.07
N ARG A 112 28.56 6.21 -1.95
CA ARG A 112 28.29 5.29 -3.07
C ARG A 112 27.53 5.98 -4.19
N LEU A 113 26.56 6.83 -3.88
CA LEU A 113 25.77 7.57 -4.87
C LEU A 113 26.64 8.60 -5.62
N VAL A 114 27.42 9.38 -4.88
CA VAL A 114 28.36 10.37 -5.45
C VAL A 114 29.42 9.67 -6.30
N LYS A 115 29.99 8.54 -5.84
CA LYS A 115 30.95 7.76 -6.63
C LYS A 115 30.31 7.25 -7.94
N LYS A 116 29.06 6.80 -7.91
CA LYS A 116 28.34 6.38 -9.12
C LYS A 116 28.11 7.55 -10.08
N ASN A 117 27.72 8.73 -9.59
CA ASN A 117 27.50 9.92 -10.42
C ASN A 117 28.80 10.46 -11.03
N LEU A 118 29.89 10.49 -10.26
CA LEU A 118 31.21 10.87 -10.73
C LEU A 118 31.76 9.89 -11.78
N LEU A 119 31.62 8.58 -11.54
CA LEU A 119 32.00 7.55 -12.53
C LEU A 119 31.12 7.57 -13.78
N ALA A 120 29.88 8.05 -13.65
CA ALA A 120 28.95 8.25 -14.76
C ALA A 120 29.14 9.61 -15.48
N GLY A 121 30.10 10.45 -15.04
CA GLY A 121 30.41 11.73 -15.69
C GLY A 121 29.34 12.82 -15.53
N ALA A 122 28.40 12.66 -14.59
CA ALA A 122 27.37 13.65 -14.31
C ALA A 122 27.90 14.70 -13.32
N SER A 123 28.62 15.69 -13.84
CA SER A 123 28.99 16.94 -13.16
C SER A 123 28.34 18.12 -13.86
#